data_AF-A0A2E8FJ81-F1
#
_entry.id   AF-A0A2E8FJ81-F1
#
_cell.length_a   1.000
_cell.length_b   1.000
_cell.length_c   1.000
_cell.angle_alpha   90.00
_cell.angle_beta   90.00
_cell.angle_gamma   90.00
#
_symmetry.space_group_name_H-M   'P 1'
#
loop_
_entity.id
_entity.type
_entity.pdbx_description
1 polymer ?
#
loop_
_entity_poly.entity_id
_entity_poly.type
_entity_poly.pdbx_seq_one_letter_code
_entity_poly.pdbx_strand_id
1 'polypeptide(L)'
;MSRKFQLPSGFRLPDDFRDVLAIENAAERLDEAMAVAEKSGDLGVALLPVPDHAAIFTDPPHLVAGPLKTIGYELGWDSRCYPSPVDGCDYINVAARLDTDSEAYSRGWFRYVAIVHPVDEAARQQMLSQGYGNPCLHHVTLGIVPPVREADDDLVYAGLVVESMVDTRSRMAEVIGEKPGTLICALPENVINDSRFSELSARWVEGLEESEFQFESMQGGGFLIQYFVLAGGRIEVALRSGTRQTFNPRSVKKISRDEISTYQGDGVGHADSHC
;
A
#
# COMPACT_ATOMS: atom_id res chain seq x y z
N MET A 1 24.77 9.82 11.87
CA MET A 1 23.58 9.97 12.72
C MET A 1 23.06 8.58 13.04
N SER A 2 22.70 8.29 14.30
CA SER A 2 22.09 7.00 14.66
C SER A 2 20.74 6.89 13.94
N ARG A 3 20.56 5.89 13.07
CA ARG A 3 19.26 5.62 12.45
C ARG A 3 18.26 5.30 13.55
N LYS A 4 17.17 6.06 13.62
CA LYS A 4 16.03 5.69 14.48
C LYS A 4 15.23 4.65 13.70
N PHE A 5 15.26 3.41 14.16
CA PHE A 5 14.41 2.34 13.62
C PHE A 5 13.04 2.30 14.28
N GLN A 6 12.79 3.17 15.27
CA GLN A 6 11.55 3.22 16.03
C GLN A 6 11.21 4.66 16.39
N LEU A 7 9.94 5.02 16.21
CA LEU A 7 9.36 6.29 16.62
C LEU A 7 8.79 6.22 18.04
N PRO A 8 8.64 7.36 18.74
CA PRO A 8 7.96 7.42 20.04
C PRO A 8 6.52 6.88 20.00
N SER A 9 5.86 6.95 18.83
CA SER A 9 4.53 6.38 18.59
C SER A 9 4.49 4.85 18.64
N GLY A 10 5.65 4.18 18.65
CA GLY A 10 5.78 2.73 18.59
C GLY A 10 5.94 2.18 17.17
N PHE A 11 5.77 3.01 16.13
CA PHE A 11 6.05 2.61 14.74
C PHE A 11 7.52 2.24 14.55
N ARG A 12 7.78 1.13 13.85
CA ARG A 12 9.12 0.57 13.64
C ARG A 12 9.30 0.07 12.22
N LEU A 13 10.53 0.17 11.72
CA LEU A 13 11.02 -0.48 10.49
C LEU A 13 12.02 -1.58 10.84
N PRO A 14 12.20 -2.60 9.96
CA PRO A 14 13.11 -3.71 10.23
C PRO A 14 14.57 -3.23 10.29
N ASP A 15 15.27 -3.56 11.37
CA ASP A 15 16.68 -3.19 11.59
C ASP A 15 17.66 -4.15 10.89
N ASP A 16 17.22 -5.38 10.63
CA ASP A 16 17.93 -6.46 9.92
C ASP A 16 17.54 -6.56 8.42
N PHE A 17 16.84 -5.57 7.86
CA PHE A 17 16.31 -5.64 6.49
C PHE A 17 17.37 -6.03 5.46
N ARG A 18 18.54 -5.38 5.51
CA ARG A 18 19.65 -5.59 4.56
C ARG A 18 20.37 -6.92 4.76
N ASP A 19 20.25 -7.52 5.93
CA ASP A 19 20.83 -8.83 6.23
C ASP A 19 19.98 -9.96 5.61
N VAL A 20 18.68 -9.69 5.39
CA VAL A 20 17.74 -10.64 4.79
C VAL A 20 17.56 -10.37 3.29
N LEU A 21 17.34 -9.12 2.88
CA LEU A 21 17.05 -8.73 1.50
C LEU A 21 18.12 -7.76 0.96
N ALA A 22 18.86 -8.22 -0.03
CA ALA A 22 19.85 -7.42 -0.76
C ALA A 22 19.15 -6.54 -1.82
N ILE A 23 18.58 -5.42 -1.36
CA ILE A 23 17.86 -4.46 -2.21
C ILE A 23 18.57 -3.10 -2.11
N GLU A 24 19.07 -2.61 -3.24
CA GLU A 24 19.94 -1.43 -3.29
C GLU A 24 19.21 -0.16 -2.82
N ASN A 25 18.00 0.09 -3.35
CA ASN A 25 17.20 1.27 -3.05
C ASN A 25 16.44 1.20 -1.70
N ALA A 26 16.55 0.10 -0.94
CA ALA A 26 15.72 -0.10 0.25
C ALA A 26 16.02 0.90 1.37
N ALA A 27 17.27 1.35 1.53
CA ALA A 27 17.58 2.32 2.59
C ALA A 27 16.88 3.66 2.35
N GLU A 28 16.93 4.18 1.13
CA GLU A 28 16.24 5.41 0.76
C GLU A 28 14.75 5.27 1.02
N ARG A 29 14.14 4.16 0.56
CA ARG A 29 12.70 3.97 0.72
C ARG A 29 12.25 3.80 2.17
N LEU A 30 13.04 3.12 3.00
CA LEU A 30 12.77 2.98 4.43
C LEU A 30 12.97 4.31 5.17
N ASP A 31 13.99 5.09 4.81
CA ASP A 31 14.22 6.42 5.38
C ASP A 31 13.05 7.37 5.01
N GLU A 32 12.53 7.31 3.78
CA GLU A 32 11.30 8.01 3.35
C GLU A 32 10.07 7.58 4.16
N ALA A 33 9.84 6.27 4.28
CA ALA A 33 8.70 5.74 5.04
C ALA A 33 8.74 6.18 6.52
N MET A 34 9.93 6.20 7.13
CA MET A 34 10.13 6.67 8.50
C MET A 34 9.82 8.16 8.63
N ALA A 35 10.31 8.98 7.69
CA ALA A 35 10.07 10.43 7.70
C ALA A 35 8.60 10.79 7.52
N VAL A 36 7.89 10.07 6.63
CA VAL A 36 6.43 10.23 6.47
C VAL A 36 5.72 9.79 7.75
N ALA A 37 6.06 8.62 8.31
CA ALA A 37 5.43 8.10 9.53
C ALA A 37 5.60 9.04 10.74
N GLU A 38 6.78 9.68 10.90
CA GLU A 38 7.04 10.66 11.96
C GLU A 38 6.09 11.85 11.85
N LYS A 39 6.03 12.47 10.67
CA LYS A 39 5.14 13.62 10.40
C LYS A 39 3.66 13.26 10.51
N SER A 40 3.27 12.08 10.05
CA SER A 40 1.89 11.57 10.20
C SER A 40 1.50 11.46 11.67
N GLY A 41 2.41 10.93 12.51
CA GLY A 41 2.23 10.86 13.95
C GLY A 41 2.06 12.23 14.60
N ASP A 42 2.85 13.23 14.17
CA ASP A 42 2.74 14.61 14.66
C ASP A 42 1.38 15.27 14.33
N LEU A 43 0.72 14.84 13.26
CA LEU A 43 -0.66 15.25 12.90
C LEU A 43 -1.75 14.36 13.51
N GLY A 44 -1.38 13.46 14.43
CA GLY A 44 -2.31 12.59 15.13
C GLY A 44 -2.91 11.48 14.26
N VAL A 45 -2.27 11.11 13.15
CA VAL A 45 -2.65 9.92 12.38
C VAL A 45 -2.20 8.68 13.15
N ALA A 46 -3.15 7.79 13.47
CA ALA A 46 -2.88 6.56 14.19
C ALA A 46 -2.34 5.47 13.26
N LEU A 47 -1.03 5.23 13.32
CA LEU A 47 -0.35 4.19 12.56
C LEU A 47 -0.30 2.85 13.30
N LEU A 48 -0.34 1.75 12.56
CA LEU A 48 0.04 0.42 13.05
C LEU A 48 1.51 0.43 13.50
N PRO A 49 1.93 -0.50 14.39
CA PRO A 49 3.29 -0.51 14.92
C PRO A 49 4.37 -0.85 13.88
N VAL A 50 3.98 -1.41 12.74
CA VAL A 50 4.86 -1.73 11.60
C VAL A 50 4.13 -1.40 10.30
N PRO A 51 4.82 -1.24 9.15
CA PRO A 51 4.15 -1.02 7.88
C PRO A 51 3.25 -2.20 7.51
N ASP A 52 2.13 -1.91 6.86
CA ASP A 52 1.18 -2.93 6.46
C ASP A 52 1.74 -3.80 5.33
N HIS A 53 2.34 -3.17 4.31
CA HIS A 53 2.68 -3.85 3.07
C HIS A 53 3.93 -3.24 2.43
N ALA A 54 4.67 -4.04 1.66
CA ALA A 54 5.68 -3.57 0.72
C ALA A 54 5.53 -4.26 -0.65
N ALA A 55 5.68 -3.52 -1.74
CA ALA A 55 5.77 -4.08 -3.09
C ALA A 55 7.24 -4.13 -3.52
N ILE A 56 7.72 -5.32 -3.88
CA ILE A 56 9.10 -5.57 -4.28
C ILE A 56 9.11 -6.17 -5.67
N PHE A 57 9.64 -5.42 -6.63
CA PHE A 57 9.80 -5.85 -8.01
C PHE A 57 11.06 -6.69 -8.14
N THR A 58 10.95 -7.85 -8.79
CA THR A 58 12.07 -8.75 -8.95
C THR A 58 11.90 -9.74 -10.11
N ASP A 59 13.03 -10.09 -10.72
CA ASP A 59 13.12 -11.21 -11.67
C ASP A 59 14.48 -11.92 -11.51
N PRO A 60 14.55 -13.19 -11.05
CA PRO A 60 13.44 -14.09 -10.75
C PRO A 60 12.85 -13.92 -9.33
N PRO A 61 11.58 -14.33 -9.09
CA PRO A 61 10.88 -14.19 -7.80
C PRO A 61 11.61 -14.76 -6.57
N HIS A 62 12.46 -15.78 -6.76
CA HIS A 62 13.13 -16.44 -5.65
C HIS A 62 14.17 -15.56 -4.94
N LEU A 63 14.62 -14.48 -5.57
CA LEU A 63 15.54 -13.50 -4.95
C LEU A 63 14.91 -12.82 -3.73
N VAL A 64 13.58 -12.72 -3.70
CA VAL A 64 12.83 -12.14 -2.57
C VAL A 64 12.11 -13.24 -1.79
N ALA A 65 11.46 -14.17 -2.49
CA ALA A 65 10.65 -15.21 -1.85
C ALA A 65 11.48 -16.14 -0.95
N GLY A 66 12.70 -16.52 -1.39
CA GLY A 66 13.60 -17.38 -0.63
C GLY A 66 13.98 -16.77 0.72
N PRO A 67 14.57 -15.56 0.74
CA PRO A 67 14.91 -14.89 1.98
C PRO A 67 13.72 -14.57 2.90
N LEU A 68 12.57 -14.14 2.37
CA LEU A 68 11.39 -13.90 3.21
C LEU A 68 10.95 -15.16 3.96
N LYS A 69 11.06 -16.34 3.33
CA LYS A 69 10.73 -17.61 3.98
C LYS A 69 11.63 -17.92 5.17
N THR A 70 12.89 -17.47 5.18
CA THR A 70 13.83 -17.76 6.28
C THR A 70 13.47 -17.02 7.57
N ILE A 71 12.70 -15.93 7.47
CA ILE A 71 12.21 -15.13 8.60
C ILE A 71 10.71 -15.35 8.90
N GLY A 72 10.10 -16.38 8.28
CA GLY A 72 8.77 -16.86 8.67
C GLY A 72 7.60 -16.38 7.81
N TYR A 73 7.83 -15.77 6.64
CA TYR A 73 6.73 -15.44 5.74
C TYR A 73 6.07 -16.69 5.14
N GLU A 74 4.74 -16.68 5.13
CA GLU A 74 3.89 -17.59 4.37
C GLU A 74 3.72 -17.06 2.95
N LEU A 75 4.34 -17.73 1.98
CA LEU A 75 4.24 -17.41 0.56
C LEU A 75 2.98 -18.03 -0.05
N GLY A 76 2.28 -17.29 -0.91
CA GLY A 76 1.08 -17.76 -1.58
C GLY A 76 -0.14 -17.91 -0.65
N TRP A 77 -0.12 -17.25 0.52
CA TRP A 77 -1.23 -17.28 1.48
C TRP A 77 -2.55 -16.77 0.85
N ASP A 78 -2.41 -15.88 -0.12
CA ASP A 78 -3.46 -15.37 -0.98
C ASP A 78 -3.22 -15.89 -2.40
N SER A 79 -3.94 -16.95 -2.78
CA SER A 79 -3.70 -17.70 -4.02
C SER A 79 -4.32 -17.07 -5.26
N ARG A 80 -4.78 -15.82 -5.19
CA ARG A 80 -5.37 -15.13 -6.34
C ARG A 80 -4.28 -14.55 -7.22
N CYS A 81 -4.48 -14.65 -8.54
CA CYS A 81 -3.65 -13.93 -9.49
C CYS A 81 -4.05 -12.46 -9.46
N TYR A 82 -3.07 -11.60 -9.19
CA TYR A 82 -3.22 -10.16 -9.24
C TYR A 82 -2.48 -9.65 -10.47
N PRO A 83 -3.16 -9.39 -11.60
CA PRO A 83 -2.57 -8.63 -12.69
C PRO A 83 -2.27 -7.23 -12.15
N SER A 84 -1.00 -6.82 -12.24
CA SER A 84 -0.52 -5.50 -11.85
C SER A 84 -0.02 -4.77 -13.10
N PRO A 85 -0.92 -4.27 -13.97
CA PRO A 85 -0.50 -3.42 -15.08
C PRO A 85 0.22 -2.19 -14.51
N VAL A 86 1.43 -1.91 -14.96
CA VAL A 86 2.32 -0.86 -14.43
C VAL A 86 3.00 -0.26 -15.65
N ASP A 87 2.90 1.06 -15.88
CA ASP A 87 3.43 1.70 -17.11
C ASP A 87 3.00 0.99 -18.41
N GLY A 88 1.77 0.47 -18.46
CA GLY A 88 1.27 -0.28 -19.62
C GLY A 88 1.90 -1.67 -19.82
N CYS A 89 2.70 -2.15 -18.87
CA CYS A 89 3.31 -3.47 -18.85
C CYS A 89 2.61 -4.40 -17.86
N ASP A 90 2.58 -5.70 -18.15
CA ASP A 90 1.92 -6.70 -17.30
C ASP A 90 2.88 -7.31 -16.26
N TYR A 91 2.50 -7.21 -14.99
CA TYR A 91 3.16 -7.87 -13.87
C TYR A 91 2.19 -8.76 -13.11
N ILE A 92 2.72 -9.67 -12.30
CA ILE A 92 1.96 -10.51 -11.39
C ILE A 92 2.62 -10.55 -10.01
N ASN A 93 1.78 -10.63 -8.97
CA ASN A 93 2.25 -10.62 -7.59
C ASN A 93 2.13 -12.01 -6.95
N VAL A 94 3.20 -12.44 -6.27
CA VAL A 94 3.13 -13.52 -5.28
C VAL A 94 3.00 -12.88 -3.91
N ALA A 95 1.84 -13.05 -3.28
CA ALA A 95 1.57 -12.50 -1.96
C ALA A 95 2.31 -13.30 -0.87
N ALA A 96 2.97 -12.58 0.04
CA ALA A 96 3.58 -13.13 1.24
C ALA A 96 2.96 -12.47 2.48
N ARG A 97 2.75 -13.24 3.54
CA ARG A 97 2.23 -12.73 4.82
C ARG A 97 3.12 -13.16 5.96
N LEU A 98 3.32 -12.26 6.91
CA LEU A 98 3.96 -12.55 8.18
C LEU A 98 2.91 -12.64 9.29
N ASP A 99 3.06 -13.62 10.17
CA ASP A 99 2.24 -13.72 11.37
C ASP A 99 2.56 -12.55 12.33
N THR A 100 1.52 -11.90 12.87
CA THR A 100 1.68 -10.78 13.80
C THR A 100 2.25 -11.20 15.15
N ASP A 101 2.17 -12.49 15.48
CA ASP A 101 2.79 -13.04 16.69
C ASP A 101 4.26 -13.46 16.48
N SER A 102 4.80 -13.30 15.26
CA SER A 102 6.16 -13.72 14.93
C SER A 102 7.24 -12.75 15.47
N GLU A 103 8.44 -13.28 15.68
CA GLU A 103 9.59 -12.46 16.08
C GLU A 103 9.92 -11.41 15.03
N ALA A 104 9.90 -11.76 13.74
CA ALA A 104 10.16 -10.83 12.65
C ALA A 104 9.18 -9.65 12.64
N TYR A 105 7.89 -9.89 12.92
CA TYR A 105 6.90 -8.82 13.03
C TYR A 105 7.24 -7.87 14.20
N SER A 106 7.62 -8.42 15.35
CA SER A 106 8.08 -7.60 16.50
C SER A 106 9.34 -6.78 16.22
N ARG A 107 10.17 -7.22 15.26
CA ARG A 107 11.37 -6.50 14.78
C ARG A 107 11.06 -5.44 13.72
N GLY A 108 9.81 -5.26 13.30
CA GLY A 108 9.42 -4.21 12.36
C GLY A 108 9.11 -4.68 10.95
N TRP A 109 9.21 -5.99 10.66
CA TRP A 109 8.94 -6.49 9.32
C TRP A 109 7.50 -6.27 8.90
N PHE A 110 7.33 -5.98 7.60
CA PHE A 110 6.03 -5.68 7.00
C PHE A 110 5.05 -6.83 7.20
N ARG A 111 3.79 -6.52 7.47
CA ARG A 111 2.78 -7.59 7.60
C ARG A 111 2.61 -8.37 6.30
N TYR A 112 2.67 -7.69 5.17
CA TYR A 112 2.54 -8.28 3.84
C TYR A 112 3.69 -7.85 2.91
N VAL A 113 4.04 -8.72 1.96
CA VAL A 113 4.92 -8.37 0.85
C VAL A 113 4.30 -8.84 -0.46
N ALA A 114 4.17 -7.93 -1.43
CA ALA A 114 3.92 -8.26 -2.83
C ALA A 114 5.27 -8.51 -3.53
N ILE A 115 5.51 -9.75 -3.92
CA ILE A 115 6.66 -10.09 -4.76
C ILE A 115 6.19 -9.95 -6.21
N VAL A 116 6.49 -8.81 -6.82
CA VAL A 116 6.02 -8.40 -8.15
C VAL A 116 7.02 -8.86 -9.19
N HIS A 117 6.58 -9.60 -10.20
CA HIS A 117 7.47 -10.04 -11.27
C HIS A 117 6.87 -9.81 -12.66
N PRO A 118 7.71 -9.51 -13.66
CA PRO A 118 7.24 -9.26 -15.02
C PRO A 118 6.62 -10.52 -15.63
N VAL A 119 5.56 -10.35 -16.42
CA VAL A 119 4.91 -11.44 -17.16
C VAL A 119 5.63 -11.73 -18.48
N ASP A 120 6.19 -10.70 -19.12
CA ASP A 120 6.89 -10.79 -20.39
C ASP A 120 8.19 -9.97 -20.42
N GLU A 121 8.90 -10.05 -21.56
CA GLU A 121 10.18 -9.35 -21.73
C GLU A 121 10.02 -7.83 -21.73
N ALA A 122 8.89 -7.30 -22.20
CA ALA A 122 8.65 -5.85 -22.20
C ALA A 122 8.54 -5.31 -20.77
N ALA A 123 7.74 -5.97 -19.93
CA ALA A 123 7.64 -5.67 -18.49
C ALA A 123 9.00 -5.80 -17.81
N ARG A 124 9.77 -6.84 -18.14
CA ARG A 124 11.11 -7.05 -17.57
C ARG A 124 12.07 -5.92 -17.93
N GLN A 125 12.11 -5.49 -19.20
CA GLN A 125 12.95 -4.39 -19.64
C GLN A 125 12.51 -3.06 -19.02
N GLN A 126 11.21 -2.80 -18.92
CA GLN A 126 10.68 -1.61 -18.24
C GLN A 126 11.17 -1.57 -16.78
N MET A 127 10.99 -2.66 -16.03
CA MET A 127 11.46 -2.78 -14.65
C MET A 127 12.96 -2.50 -14.52
N LEU A 128 13.79 -3.11 -15.36
CA LEU A 128 15.25 -2.94 -15.29
C LEU A 128 15.72 -1.55 -15.75
N SER A 129 14.97 -0.89 -16.64
CA SER A 129 15.34 0.43 -17.20
C SER A 129 15.38 1.55 -16.17
N GLN A 130 14.71 1.38 -15.03
CA GLN A 130 14.63 2.39 -13.99
C GLN A 130 15.96 2.60 -13.24
N GLY A 131 16.85 1.61 -13.26
CA GLY A 131 18.15 1.69 -12.56
C GLY A 131 18.09 1.52 -11.03
N TYR A 132 16.96 1.08 -10.45
CA TYR A 132 16.84 0.82 -9.01
C TYR A 132 17.39 -0.53 -8.54
N GLY A 133 17.95 -1.32 -9.47
CA GLY A 133 18.46 -2.66 -9.22
C GLY A 133 17.38 -3.73 -9.32
N ASN A 134 17.76 -4.96 -9.00
CA ASN A 134 16.88 -6.13 -8.99
C ASN A 134 17.33 -7.08 -7.87
N PRO A 135 16.55 -7.24 -6.79
CA PRO A 135 15.21 -6.67 -6.57
C PRO A 135 15.18 -5.14 -6.32
N CYS A 136 14.01 -4.54 -6.48
CA CYS A 136 13.71 -3.12 -6.21
C CYS A 136 12.53 -3.00 -5.23
N LEU A 137 12.69 -2.25 -4.14
CA LEU A 137 11.59 -1.91 -3.24
C LEU A 137 10.78 -0.77 -3.88
N HIS A 138 9.65 -1.12 -4.48
CA HIS A 138 8.83 -0.19 -5.27
C HIS A 138 7.99 0.73 -4.42
N HIS A 139 7.44 0.25 -3.29
CA HIS A 139 6.82 1.10 -2.27
C HIS A 139 6.67 0.42 -0.93
N VAL A 140 6.44 1.26 0.09
CA VAL A 140 6.09 0.85 1.45
C VAL A 140 4.74 1.48 1.80
N THR A 141 3.89 0.70 2.43
CA THR A 141 2.53 1.08 2.80
C THR A 141 2.43 1.24 4.30
N LEU A 142 2.11 2.46 4.73
CA LEU A 142 1.83 2.77 6.12
C LEU A 142 0.43 2.25 6.48
N GLY A 143 0.37 1.41 7.51
CA GLY A 143 -0.89 0.86 7.99
C GLY A 143 -1.59 1.83 8.94
N ILE A 144 -2.87 2.10 8.73
CA ILE A 144 -3.71 2.89 9.63
C ILE A 144 -4.42 1.96 10.61
N VAL A 145 -4.47 2.35 11.89
CA VAL A 145 -5.26 1.67 12.90
C VAL A 145 -6.75 1.84 12.56
N PRO A 146 -7.51 0.75 12.32
CA PRO A 146 -8.92 0.89 12.04
C PRO A 146 -9.70 1.39 13.27
N PRO A 147 -10.72 2.24 13.09
CA PRO A 147 -11.69 2.55 14.14
C PRO A 147 -12.25 1.29 14.81
N VAL A 148 -12.58 1.40 16.09
CA VAL A 148 -13.18 0.29 16.84
C VAL A 148 -14.55 -0.04 16.25
N ARG A 149 -14.78 -1.32 15.97
CA ARG A 149 -16.08 -1.82 15.53
C ARG A 149 -16.95 -2.08 16.76
N GLU A 150 -17.92 -1.21 17.01
CA GLU A 150 -18.84 -1.33 18.15
C GLU A 150 -20.10 -2.16 17.83
N ALA A 151 -20.47 -2.28 16.55
CA ALA A 151 -21.68 -2.96 16.10
C ALA A 151 -21.41 -3.96 14.95
N ASP A 152 -22.27 -4.99 14.86
CA ASP A 152 -22.30 -5.96 13.76
C ASP A 152 -23.11 -5.45 12.55
N ASP A 153 -22.99 -4.16 12.23
CA ASP A 153 -23.54 -3.57 11.00
C ASP A 153 -22.39 -3.12 10.10
N ASP A 154 -22.14 -3.88 9.02
CA ASP A 154 -21.08 -3.58 8.06
C ASP A 154 -21.30 -2.24 7.34
N LEU A 155 -22.54 -1.79 7.15
CA LEU A 155 -22.83 -0.51 6.47
C LEU A 155 -22.49 0.67 7.37
N VAL A 156 -22.86 0.58 8.65
CA VAL A 156 -22.48 1.59 9.65
C VAL A 156 -20.96 1.62 9.80
N TYR A 157 -20.34 0.44 9.91
CA TYR A 157 -18.89 0.35 10.03
C TYR A 157 -18.18 0.84 8.76
N ALA A 158 -18.73 0.62 7.57
CA ALA A 158 -18.21 1.18 6.31
C ALA A 158 -18.11 2.70 6.36
N GLY A 159 -19.16 3.38 6.86
CA GLY A 159 -19.12 4.83 7.03
C GLY A 159 -17.99 5.27 7.94
N LEU A 160 -17.85 4.63 9.11
CA LEU A 160 -16.79 4.94 10.07
C LEU A 160 -15.39 4.80 9.47
N VAL A 161 -15.11 3.69 8.76
CA VAL A 161 -13.78 3.47 8.18
C VAL A 161 -13.50 4.38 6.99
N VAL A 162 -14.51 4.71 6.17
CA VAL A 162 -14.35 5.61 5.02
C VAL A 162 -14.14 7.04 5.50
N GLU A 163 -14.98 7.56 6.38
CA GLU A 163 -14.85 8.92 6.93
C GLU A 163 -13.50 9.09 7.66
N SER A 164 -13.07 8.09 8.43
CA SER A 164 -11.75 8.09 9.07
C SER A 164 -10.61 8.16 8.06
N MET A 165 -10.75 7.53 6.90
CA MET A 165 -9.73 7.54 5.85
C MET A 165 -9.77 8.80 4.99
N VAL A 166 -10.92 9.45 4.85
CA VAL A 166 -11.04 10.79 4.26
C VAL A 166 -10.29 11.81 5.13
N ASP A 167 -10.51 11.80 6.45
CA ASP A 167 -9.77 12.64 7.40
C ASP A 167 -8.26 12.33 7.37
N THR A 168 -7.90 11.05 7.40
CA THR A 168 -6.49 10.63 7.30
C THR A 168 -5.86 11.12 5.99
N ARG A 169 -6.56 11.01 4.86
CA ARG A 169 -6.10 11.52 3.56
C ARG A 169 -5.88 13.03 3.59
N SER A 170 -6.78 13.79 4.19
CA SER A 170 -6.62 15.24 4.35
C SER A 170 -5.37 15.59 5.15
N ARG A 171 -5.14 14.94 6.28
CA ARG A 171 -3.94 15.17 7.10
C ARG A 171 -2.67 14.74 6.38
N MET A 172 -2.72 13.63 5.63
CA MET A 172 -1.58 13.18 4.84
C MET A 172 -1.22 14.16 3.73
N ALA A 173 -2.17 14.91 3.18
CA ALA A 173 -1.88 16.00 2.23
C ALA A 173 -0.98 17.09 2.85
N GLU A 174 -1.16 17.39 4.14
CA GLU A 174 -0.32 18.34 4.87
C GLU A 174 1.11 17.79 5.11
N VAL A 175 1.24 16.48 5.35
CA VAL A 175 2.54 15.81 5.56
C VAL A 175 3.44 15.94 4.32
N ILE A 176 2.84 15.78 3.15
CA ILE A 176 3.54 15.71 1.86
C ILE A 176 3.59 17.04 1.12
N GLY A 177 2.69 17.97 1.43
CA GLY A 177 2.60 19.27 0.76
C GLY A 177 2.00 19.20 -0.66
N GLU A 178 1.32 18.11 -1.00
CA GLU A 178 0.66 17.85 -2.28
C GLU A 178 -0.67 17.11 -2.07
N LYS A 179 -1.46 16.99 -3.13
CA LYS A 179 -2.76 16.30 -3.08
C LYS A 179 -2.52 14.79 -3.19
N PRO A 180 -2.96 13.97 -2.21
CA PRO A 180 -2.81 12.52 -2.29
C PRO A 180 -3.60 11.93 -3.47
N GLY A 181 -3.24 10.72 -3.87
CA GLY A 181 -3.95 9.97 -4.91
C GLY A 181 -5.41 9.66 -4.55
N THR A 182 -6.11 9.01 -5.49
CA THR A 182 -7.51 8.62 -5.33
C THR A 182 -7.70 7.69 -4.13
N LEU A 183 -8.71 7.98 -3.33
CA LEU A 183 -9.17 7.14 -2.23
C LEU A 183 -9.93 5.93 -2.77
N ILE A 184 -9.31 4.76 -2.73
CA ILE A 184 -9.92 3.50 -3.16
C ILE A 184 -10.54 2.82 -1.94
N CYS A 185 -11.86 2.69 -1.94
CA CYS A 185 -12.66 2.08 -0.89
C CYS A 185 -13.17 0.71 -1.35
N ALA A 186 -12.42 -0.35 -1.04
CA ALA A 186 -12.88 -1.72 -1.26
C ALA A 186 -13.68 -2.21 -0.05
N LEU A 187 -14.99 -2.38 -0.24
CA LEU A 187 -15.96 -2.68 0.82
C LEU A 187 -16.61 -4.05 0.60
N PRO A 188 -17.14 -4.70 1.66
CA PRO A 188 -17.87 -5.96 1.52
C PRO A 188 -19.02 -5.86 0.50
N GLU A 189 -19.29 -6.95 -0.21
CA GLU A 189 -20.33 -6.96 -1.24
C GLU A 189 -21.73 -6.66 -0.69
N ASN A 190 -22.03 -7.08 0.53
CA ASN A 190 -23.29 -6.76 1.21
C ASN A 190 -23.44 -5.26 1.51
N VAL A 191 -22.33 -4.53 1.67
CA VAL A 191 -22.35 -3.06 1.86
C VAL A 191 -22.66 -2.38 0.54
N ILE A 192 -21.95 -2.74 -0.53
CA ILE A 192 -22.15 -2.14 -1.86
C ILE A 192 -23.58 -2.40 -2.38
N ASN A 193 -24.14 -3.57 -2.09
CA ASN A 193 -25.48 -3.96 -2.52
C ASN A 193 -26.60 -3.54 -1.55
N ASP A 194 -26.30 -2.85 -0.43
CA ASP A 194 -27.32 -2.35 0.48
C ASP A 194 -28.13 -1.22 -0.19
N SER A 195 -29.46 -1.23 -0.03
CA SER A 195 -30.33 -0.23 -0.67
C SER A 195 -30.08 1.20 -0.18
N ARG A 196 -29.49 1.35 1.01
CA ARG A 196 -29.13 2.65 1.60
C ARG A 196 -27.75 3.15 1.14
N PHE A 197 -26.97 2.31 0.46
CA PHE A 197 -25.58 2.60 0.10
C PHE A 197 -25.45 3.91 -0.67
N SER A 198 -26.23 4.10 -1.75
CA SER A 198 -26.11 5.28 -2.62
C SER A 198 -26.31 6.61 -1.88
N GLU A 199 -27.15 6.65 -0.85
CA GLU A 199 -27.40 7.86 -0.07
C GLU A 199 -26.31 8.06 0.98
N LEU A 200 -25.95 7.01 1.71
CA LEU A 200 -24.97 7.10 2.79
C LEU A 200 -23.54 7.30 2.25
N SER A 201 -23.18 6.62 1.16
CA SER A 201 -21.84 6.69 0.59
C SER A 201 -21.47 8.09 0.12
N ALA A 202 -22.45 8.87 -0.35
CA ALA A 202 -22.25 10.27 -0.73
C ALA A 202 -21.86 11.15 0.47
N ARG A 203 -22.34 10.81 1.67
CA ARG A 203 -22.01 11.53 2.90
C ARG A 203 -20.63 11.15 3.43
N TRP A 204 -20.22 9.88 3.30
CA TRP A 204 -18.93 9.42 3.80
C TRP A 204 -17.72 10.08 3.12
N VAL A 205 -17.92 10.55 1.89
CA VAL A 205 -16.89 11.21 1.05
C VAL A 205 -17.22 12.68 0.80
N GLU A 206 -18.05 13.28 1.64
CA GLU A 206 -18.40 14.70 1.55
C GLU A 206 -17.11 15.56 1.53
N GLY A 207 -17.02 16.46 0.55
CA GLY A 207 -15.83 17.29 0.32
C GLY A 207 -14.80 16.72 -0.66
N LEU A 208 -15.00 15.52 -1.18
CA LEU A 208 -14.21 14.96 -2.28
C LEU A 208 -14.94 15.08 -3.62
N GLU A 209 -14.20 15.40 -4.68
CA GLU A 209 -14.70 15.32 -6.05
C GLU A 209 -14.89 13.86 -6.49
N GLU A 210 -15.78 13.60 -7.46
CA GLU A 210 -16.03 12.23 -7.96
C GLU A 210 -14.77 11.53 -8.51
N SER A 211 -13.78 12.31 -8.97
CA SER A 211 -12.51 11.77 -9.44
C SER A 211 -11.60 11.30 -8.31
N GLU A 212 -11.78 11.79 -7.08
CA GLU A 212 -10.90 11.57 -5.93
C GLU A 212 -11.20 10.33 -5.10
N PHE A 213 -12.30 9.64 -5.38
CA PHE A 213 -12.62 8.39 -4.71
C PHE A 213 -13.17 7.34 -5.67
N GLN A 214 -13.22 6.10 -5.19
CA GLN A 214 -13.86 5.00 -5.88
C GLN A 214 -14.33 3.97 -4.86
N PHE A 215 -15.57 3.51 -4.99
CA PHE A 215 -16.06 2.35 -4.26
C PHE A 215 -15.95 1.10 -5.10
N GLU A 216 -15.44 0.02 -4.51
CA GLU A 216 -15.31 -1.28 -5.16
C GLU A 216 -15.79 -2.39 -4.23
N SER A 217 -16.30 -3.47 -4.82
CA SER A 217 -16.64 -4.68 -4.06
C SER A 217 -15.39 -5.49 -3.74
N MET A 218 -15.24 -5.85 -2.47
CA MET A 218 -14.14 -6.62 -1.90
C MET A 218 -14.47 -8.12 -1.90
N GLN A 219 -13.77 -8.89 -2.71
CA GLN A 219 -13.90 -10.35 -2.76
C GLN A 219 -13.52 -11.05 -1.43
N GLY A 220 -14.39 -11.91 -0.91
CA GLY A 220 -14.09 -12.61 0.36
C GLY A 220 -14.21 -11.72 1.61
N GLY A 221 -14.81 -10.54 1.47
CA GLY A 221 -15.24 -9.70 2.59
C GLY A 221 -14.16 -8.83 3.24
N GLY A 222 -14.58 -8.14 4.29
CA GLY A 222 -13.79 -7.14 5.00
C GLY A 222 -13.60 -5.84 4.21
N PHE A 223 -12.76 -4.98 4.76
CA PHE A 223 -12.54 -3.60 4.34
C PHE A 223 -11.07 -3.41 3.99
N LEU A 224 -10.81 -2.79 2.83
CA LEU A 224 -9.50 -2.28 2.44
C LEU A 224 -9.69 -0.90 1.83
N ILE A 225 -9.18 0.11 2.51
CA ILE A 225 -9.24 1.49 2.04
C ILE A 225 -7.81 1.97 1.90
N GLN A 226 -7.45 2.51 0.74
CA GLN A 226 -6.06 2.86 0.44
C GLN A 226 -5.95 4.01 -0.55
N TYR A 227 -4.82 4.70 -0.51
CA TYR A 227 -4.44 5.71 -1.49
C TYR A 227 -2.92 5.90 -1.46
N PHE A 228 -2.38 6.41 -2.56
CA PHE A 228 -0.97 6.77 -2.65
C PHE A 228 -0.72 8.19 -2.15
N VAL A 229 0.41 8.36 -1.50
CA VAL A 229 0.76 9.59 -0.83
C VAL A 229 1.71 10.43 -1.68
N LEU A 230 2.69 9.84 -2.37
CA LEU A 230 3.71 10.61 -3.11
C LEU A 230 3.58 10.42 -4.61
N ALA A 231 3.75 11.50 -5.38
CA ALA A 231 3.99 11.40 -6.81
C ALA A 231 5.19 10.45 -7.10
N GLY A 232 4.96 9.42 -7.92
CA GLY A 232 5.99 8.46 -8.33
C GLY A 232 6.03 7.14 -7.56
N GLY A 233 4.96 6.71 -6.88
CA GLY A 233 4.87 5.31 -6.45
C GLY A 233 5.04 5.07 -4.97
N ARG A 234 5.75 5.97 -4.28
CA ARG A 234 6.77 5.51 -3.32
C ARG A 234 6.23 5.11 -1.96
N ILE A 235 5.21 5.81 -1.49
CA ILE A 235 4.57 5.58 -0.19
C ILE A 235 3.06 5.50 -0.39
N GLU A 236 2.47 4.44 0.14
CA GLU A 236 1.03 4.24 0.17
C GLU A 236 0.52 4.31 1.62
N VAL A 237 -0.76 4.57 1.80
CA VAL A 237 -1.46 4.43 3.08
C VAL A 237 -2.60 3.45 2.90
N ALA A 238 -2.76 2.53 3.85
CA ALA A 238 -3.86 1.57 3.82
C ALA A 238 -4.46 1.31 5.21
N LEU A 239 -5.78 1.17 5.26
CA LEU A 239 -6.55 0.66 6.39
C LEU A 239 -7.16 -0.69 5.99
N ARG A 240 -6.88 -1.72 6.80
CA ARG A 240 -7.47 -3.06 6.66
C ARG A 240 -8.28 -3.43 7.90
N SER A 241 -9.47 -3.99 7.69
CA SER A 241 -10.28 -4.58 8.75
C SER A 241 -11.03 -5.81 8.28
N GLY A 242 -10.88 -6.94 8.97
CA GLY A 242 -11.66 -8.15 8.71
C GLY A 242 -11.43 -8.82 7.34
N THR A 243 -10.41 -8.42 6.59
CA THR A 243 -10.13 -8.98 5.26
C THR A 243 -8.96 -9.96 5.27
N ARG A 244 -9.03 -10.95 4.39
CA ARG A 244 -7.93 -11.88 4.07
C ARG A 244 -7.30 -11.58 2.70
N GLN A 245 -7.57 -10.41 2.12
CA GLN A 245 -6.91 -10.02 0.89
C GLN A 245 -5.69 -9.16 1.14
N THR A 246 -4.64 -9.43 0.37
CA THR A 246 -3.48 -8.52 0.30
C THR A 246 -3.78 -7.33 -0.62
N PHE A 247 -4.56 -7.53 -1.69
CA PHE A 247 -4.92 -6.48 -2.66
C PHE A 247 -6.36 -6.66 -3.14
N ASN A 248 -7.00 -5.61 -3.66
CA ASN A 248 -8.26 -5.73 -4.39
C ASN A 248 -7.98 -5.80 -5.91
N PRO A 249 -8.27 -6.92 -6.61
CA PRO A 249 -8.02 -7.06 -8.04
C PRO A 249 -8.77 -6.05 -8.92
N ARG A 250 -9.91 -5.54 -8.46
CA ARG A 250 -10.75 -4.59 -9.21
C ARG A 250 -10.22 -3.17 -9.17
N SER A 251 -9.48 -2.84 -8.11
CA SER A 251 -8.87 -1.52 -7.93
C SER A 251 -7.61 -1.33 -8.75
N VAL A 252 -7.01 -2.42 -9.24
CA VAL A 252 -5.68 -2.37 -9.84
C VAL A 252 -5.64 -1.48 -11.07
N LYS A 253 -6.64 -1.52 -11.97
CA LYS A 253 -6.65 -0.67 -13.17
C LYS A 253 -6.65 0.83 -12.89
N LYS A 254 -7.20 1.29 -11.75
CA LYS A 254 -7.23 2.72 -11.38
C LYS A 254 -6.04 3.09 -10.51
N ILE A 255 -5.61 2.20 -9.61
CA ILE A 255 -4.32 2.33 -8.90
C ILE A 255 -3.17 2.50 -9.90
N SER A 256 -3.18 1.73 -10.99
CA SER A 256 -2.24 1.81 -12.12
C SER A 256 -2.39 3.04 -13.02
N ARG A 257 -3.44 3.84 -12.84
CA ARG A 257 -3.68 5.07 -13.61
C ARG A 257 -3.36 6.31 -12.78
N ASP A 258 -3.74 6.29 -11.51
CA ASP A 258 -3.51 7.38 -10.57
C ASP A 258 -2.09 7.34 -10.00
N GLU A 259 -1.43 6.18 -10.11
CA GLU A 259 -0.04 6.00 -9.81
C GLU A 259 0.52 4.82 -10.64
N ILE A 260 1.77 4.46 -10.41
CA ILE A 260 2.54 3.50 -11.17
C ILE A 260 3.07 4.05 -12.49
N SER A 261 3.81 5.17 -12.38
CA SER A 261 5.09 5.11 -13.07
C SER A 261 6.06 4.30 -12.23
N THR A 262 6.69 3.36 -12.90
CA THR A 262 7.89 2.68 -12.45
C THR A 262 9.01 3.75 -12.30
N TYR A 263 8.92 4.93 -12.92
CA TYR A 263 9.84 6.04 -12.68
C TYR A 263 9.66 6.68 -11.28
N GLN A 264 10.70 6.63 -10.43
CA GLN A 264 10.70 7.18 -9.07
C GLN A 264 11.60 8.44 -8.94
N GLY A 265 11.96 9.10 -10.05
CA GLY A 265 12.86 10.25 -10.05
C GLY A 265 12.25 11.53 -9.46
N ASP A 266 13.09 12.35 -8.81
CA ASP A 266 12.69 13.65 -8.26
C ASP A 266 12.33 14.64 -9.38
N GLY A 267 11.10 15.15 -9.35
CA GLY A 267 10.45 15.80 -10.48
C GLY A 267 11.24 16.91 -11.22
N VAL A 268 11.23 16.81 -12.54
CA VAL A 268 11.01 17.98 -13.42
C VAL A 268 9.88 17.56 -14.36
N GLY A 269 8.76 18.25 -14.29
CA GLY A 269 7.62 17.98 -15.15
C GLY A 269 8.03 17.98 -16.62
N HIS A 270 7.87 16.83 -17.28
CA HIS A 270 7.79 16.83 -18.73
C HIS A 270 6.36 17.21 -19.10
N ALA A 271 6.21 18.52 -19.33
CA ALA A 271 5.11 19.06 -20.11
C ALA A 271 4.87 18.20 -21.35
N ASP A 272 3.60 18.04 -21.68
CA ASP A 272 3.06 17.45 -22.91
C ASP A 272 4.01 17.60 -24.10
N SER A 273 4.40 16.47 -24.68
CA SER A 273 4.75 16.40 -26.08
C SER A 273 3.87 15.35 -26.72
N HIS A 274 2.65 15.78 -27.07
CA HIS A 274 1.88 15.16 -28.12
C HIS A 274 2.71 15.12 -29.41
N CYS A 275 2.77 13.95 -30.03
CA CYS A 275 2.74 13.80 -31.49
C CYS A 275 1.53 12.93 -31.82
#